data_AF-A0A845TTR4-F1
#
_entry.id   AF-A0A845TTR4-F1
#
_cell.length_a   1.000
_cell.length_b   1.000
_cell.length_c   1.000
_cell.angle_alpha   90.00
_cell.angle_beta   90.00
_cell.angle_gamma   90.00
#
_symmetry.space_group_name_H-M   'P 1'
#
loop_
_entity.id
_entity.type
_entity.pdbx_description
1 polymer ?
#
loop_
_entity_poly.entity_id
_entity_poly.type
_entity_poly.pdbx_seq_one_letter_code
_entity_poly.pdbx_strand_id
1 'polypeptide(L)'
;MTTNTKRRILLAVSGMSPQIVTETLYALVTRPGNPWLPDEIHLLSTQEGCERAKAELLHESRDMFGKFCRDYVPEGHVIKFDEQCLHAFTRGGEPLSDIRDLEDSALVADAIAAKVWELTSDPATEIHASLAGGRKSMGFLLGYAMSLYGRPQDRLSHVLVSDGFEGSTNFYYPPKKPVIIHDRNGKPWDTADAVVSLAEIPILHLRHLVPKKIIGSPASFTELIEMMNLSLSAPSIEINDAKGTVKCHGIDIGLTKTNFAVYRFLAKKARDAIASNVPDDKMVDLKNLDADECMEMMSHAKWDQFKEESEKTKYAKIFSDFDSRKKFFDERRNDIKNSLREKLAHFGTQYEIDTLNNHGSFISVENIVFLEETLSGVSTNVRRVTF
;
A
#
# COMPACT_ATOMS: atom_id res chain seq x y z
N MET A 1 -26.94 -1.73 -25.56
CA MET A 1 -25.60 -1.94 -24.98
C MET A 1 -25.16 -0.61 -24.39
N THR A 2 -25.36 -0.41 -23.09
CA THR A 2 -24.88 0.78 -22.40
C THR A 2 -23.36 0.68 -22.33
N THR A 3 -22.66 1.44 -23.17
CA THR A 3 -21.22 1.66 -23.05
C THR A 3 -20.99 2.26 -21.67
N ASN A 4 -20.55 1.43 -20.72
CA ASN A 4 -20.17 1.90 -19.40
C ASN A 4 -18.83 2.63 -19.56
N THR A 5 -18.89 3.89 -20.01
CA THR A 5 -17.71 4.74 -20.16
C THR A 5 -17.25 5.11 -18.76
N LYS A 6 -16.11 4.55 -18.35
CA LYS A 6 -15.47 4.93 -17.10
C LYS A 6 -15.14 6.42 -17.13
N ARG A 7 -15.30 7.08 -15.98
CA ARG A 7 -14.87 8.46 -15.79
C ARG A 7 -13.34 8.51 -15.84
N ARG A 8 -12.77 9.24 -16.79
CA ARG A 8 -11.34 9.33 -17.06
C ARG A 8 -10.71 10.47 -16.30
N ILE A 9 -9.62 10.17 -15.59
CA ILE A 9 -8.97 11.10 -14.67
C ILE A 9 -7.50 11.23 -15.06
N LEU A 10 -7.06 12.43 -15.43
CA LEU A 10 -5.63 12.72 -15.56
C LEU A 10 -5.08 13.14 -14.20
N LEU A 11 -4.20 12.32 -13.61
CA LEU A 11 -3.51 12.66 -12.37
C LEU A 11 -2.08 13.10 -12.71
N ALA A 12 -1.70 14.32 -12.35
CA ALA A 12 -0.35 14.82 -12.59
C ALA A 12 0.30 15.28 -11.28
N VAL A 13 1.60 15.03 -11.15
CA VAL A 13 2.46 15.75 -10.20
C VAL A 13 3.17 16.86 -10.95
N SER A 14 3.26 18.04 -10.36
CA SER A 14 3.98 19.18 -10.95
C SER A 14 4.92 19.84 -9.96
N GLY A 15 5.96 20.48 -10.49
CA GLY A 15 6.73 21.49 -9.77
C GLY A 15 6.48 22.85 -10.39
N MET A 16 7.57 23.52 -10.77
CA MET A 16 7.56 24.88 -11.29
C MET A 16 7.10 25.01 -12.74
N SER A 17 6.90 23.90 -13.44
CA SER A 17 6.56 23.87 -14.85
C SER A 17 5.17 23.24 -15.06
N PRO A 18 4.08 24.02 -14.92
CA PRO A 18 2.73 23.50 -15.12
C PRO A 18 2.41 23.14 -16.58
N GLN A 19 3.27 23.52 -17.53
CA GLN A 19 3.22 23.16 -18.96
C GLN A 19 3.02 21.64 -19.15
N ILE A 20 3.62 20.83 -18.27
CA ILE A 20 3.55 19.37 -18.32
C ILE A 20 2.11 18.84 -18.36
N VAL A 21 1.13 19.58 -17.79
CA VAL A 21 -0.28 19.21 -17.84
C VAL A 21 -0.79 19.26 -19.28
N THR A 22 -0.57 20.38 -19.97
CA THR A 22 -1.02 20.58 -21.35
C THR A 22 -0.21 19.77 -22.35
N GLU A 23 1.08 19.56 -22.11
CA GLU A 23 1.93 18.67 -22.93
C GLU A 23 1.43 17.22 -22.85
N THR A 24 1.15 16.73 -21.63
CA THR A 24 0.60 15.39 -21.41
C THR A 24 -0.78 15.26 -22.06
N LEU A 25 -1.67 16.25 -21.85
CA LEU A 25 -3.00 16.27 -22.47
C LEU A 25 -2.91 16.21 -24.00
N TYR A 26 -2.05 17.03 -24.61
CA TYR A 26 -1.84 17.03 -26.05
C TYR A 26 -1.48 15.64 -26.55
N ALA A 27 -0.50 14.99 -25.92
CA ALA A 27 -0.05 13.67 -26.35
C ALA A 27 -1.14 12.59 -26.18
N LEU A 28 -2.00 12.71 -25.16
CA LEU A 28 -3.14 11.82 -24.92
C LEU A 28 -4.25 12.00 -25.96
N VAL A 29 -4.67 13.24 -26.23
CA VAL A 29 -5.82 13.52 -27.11
C VAL A 29 -5.46 13.45 -28.59
N THR A 30 -4.19 13.59 -28.94
CA THR A 30 -3.71 13.46 -30.33
C THR A 30 -3.16 12.07 -30.66
N ARG A 31 -3.24 11.12 -29.71
CA ARG A 31 -2.79 9.74 -29.92
C ARG A 31 -3.46 9.12 -31.16
N PRO A 32 -2.71 8.67 -32.18
CA PRO A 32 -3.29 8.13 -33.40
C PRO A 32 -4.18 6.91 -33.13
N GLY A 33 -5.38 6.91 -33.72
CA GLY A 33 -6.35 5.81 -33.67
C GLY A 33 -7.10 5.63 -32.35
N ASN A 34 -6.58 6.14 -31.22
CA ASN A 34 -7.25 6.06 -29.92
C ASN A 34 -6.92 7.26 -29.02
N PRO A 35 -7.50 8.44 -29.29
CA PRO A 35 -7.46 9.58 -28.38
C PRO A 35 -7.97 9.21 -26.99
N TRP A 36 -7.21 9.57 -25.96
CA TRP A 36 -7.64 9.46 -24.58
C TRP A 36 -7.98 10.86 -24.04
N LEU A 37 -9.27 11.11 -23.84
CA LEU A 37 -9.78 12.40 -23.39
C LEU A 37 -10.25 12.27 -21.93
N PRO A 38 -9.67 13.02 -20.97
CA PRO A 38 -10.11 12.98 -19.57
C PRO A 38 -11.43 13.74 -19.36
N ASP A 39 -12.18 13.33 -18.35
CA ASP A 39 -13.33 14.08 -17.83
C ASP A 39 -12.90 15.08 -16.75
N GLU A 40 -11.80 14.79 -16.04
CA GLU A 40 -11.23 15.67 -15.03
C GLU A 40 -9.72 15.52 -14.91
N ILE A 41 -9.09 16.55 -14.34
CA ILE A 41 -7.65 16.59 -14.10
C ILE A 41 -7.43 16.89 -12.62
N HIS A 42 -6.47 16.21 -11.99
CA HIS A 42 -6.00 16.52 -10.64
C HIS A 42 -4.51 16.79 -10.68
N LEU A 43 -4.08 17.92 -10.11
CA LEU A 43 -2.67 18.32 -10.00
C LEU A 43 -2.23 18.27 -8.55
N LEU A 44 -1.24 17.44 -8.23
CA LEU A 44 -0.56 17.42 -6.92
C LEU A 44 0.73 18.24 -7.01
N SER A 45 0.94 19.18 -6.09
CA SER A 45 2.15 20.00 -6.08
C SER A 45 2.41 20.65 -4.71
N THR A 46 3.52 21.38 -4.59
CA THR A 46 3.71 22.34 -3.48
C THR A 46 2.78 23.54 -3.67
N GLN A 47 2.69 24.41 -2.67
CA GLN A 47 1.95 25.66 -2.75
C GLN A 47 2.41 26.48 -3.96
N GLU A 48 3.73 26.68 -4.12
CA GLU A 48 4.27 27.50 -5.21
C GLU A 48 3.93 26.90 -6.59
N GLY A 49 3.97 25.58 -6.73
CA GLY A 49 3.59 24.91 -7.97
C GLY A 49 2.10 25.03 -8.27
N CYS A 50 1.23 24.96 -7.26
CA CYS A 50 -0.21 25.21 -7.41
C CYS A 50 -0.49 26.66 -7.81
N GLU A 51 0.18 27.64 -7.19
CA GLU A 51 0.06 29.06 -7.53
C GLU A 51 0.51 29.33 -8.97
N ARG A 52 1.61 28.71 -9.41
CA ARG A 52 2.08 28.77 -10.80
C ARG A 52 1.05 28.17 -11.76
N ALA A 53 0.53 26.98 -11.47
CA ALA A 53 -0.49 26.33 -12.29
C ALA A 53 -1.77 27.18 -12.39
N LYS A 54 -2.23 27.74 -11.27
CA LYS A 54 -3.36 28.68 -11.24
C LYS A 54 -3.10 29.90 -12.13
N ALA A 55 -1.94 30.54 -11.98
CA ALA A 55 -1.60 31.75 -12.72
C ALA A 55 -1.43 31.52 -14.23
N GLU A 56 -0.88 30.37 -14.64
CA GLU A 56 -0.56 30.12 -16.05
C GLU A 56 -1.67 29.37 -16.79
N LEU A 57 -2.27 28.36 -16.16
CA LEU A 57 -3.24 27.49 -16.80
C LEU A 57 -4.68 28.00 -16.67
N LEU A 58 -5.04 28.54 -15.50
CA LEU A 58 -6.44 28.84 -15.14
C LEU A 58 -6.79 30.34 -15.14
N HIS A 59 -5.83 31.21 -14.84
CA HIS A 59 -6.09 32.64 -14.75
C HIS A 59 -6.45 33.23 -16.12
N GLU A 60 -7.50 34.04 -16.18
CA GLU A 60 -8.09 34.59 -17.41
C GLU A 60 -7.10 35.33 -18.34
N SER A 61 -6.07 35.96 -17.78
CA SER A 61 -5.05 36.68 -18.56
C SER A 61 -4.11 35.76 -19.35
N ARG A 62 -3.92 34.51 -18.90
CA ARG A 62 -3.04 33.52 -19.55
C ARG A 62 -3.87 32.42 -20.20
N ASP A 63 -4.79 31.82 -19.45
CA ASP A 63 -5.78 30.82 -19.88
C ASP A 63 -5.18 29.74 -20.78
N MET A 64 -4.01 29.20 -20.43
CA MET A 64 -3.35 28.22 -21.29
C MET A 64 -4.13 26.91 -21.39
N PHE A 65 -4.84 26.52 -20.33
CA PHE A 65 -5.74 25.37 -20.38
C PHE A 65 -6.97 25.64 -21.24
N GLY A 66 -7.63 26.80 -21.11
CA GLY A 66 -8.76 27.13 -21.98
C GLY A 66 -8.36 27.25 -23.45
N LYS A 67 -7.15 27.75 -23.75
CA LYS A 67 -6.58 27.73 -25.12
C LYS A 67 -6.43 26.30 -25.62
N PHE A 68 -5.87 25.40 -24.80
CA PHE A 68 -5.77 23.99 -25.14
C PHE A 68 -7.14 23.38 -25.43
N CYS A 69 -8.14 23.65 -24.60
CA CYS A 69 -9.50 23.16 -24.78
C CYS A 69 -10.10 23.62 -26.11
N ARG A 70 -9.95 24.91 -26.46
CA ARG A 70 -10.42 25.44 -27.76
C ARG A 70 -9.70 24.80 -28.95
N ASP A 71 -8.43 24.46 -28.79
CA ASP A 71 -7.67 23.81 -29.85
C ASP A 71 -8.04 22.33 -29.98
N TYR A 72 -8.08 21.54 -28.91
CA TYR A 72 -8.06 20.08 -29.01
C TYR A 72 -9.27 19.35 -28.42
N VAL A 73 -10.08 20.00 -27.59
CA VAL A 73 -11.24 19.34 -26.96
C VAL A 73 -12.46 19.44 -27.90
N PRO A 74 -13.12 18.32 -28.24
CA PRO A 74 -14.31 18.34 -29.08
C PRO A 74 -15.46 19.14 -28.45
N GLU A 75 -16.29 19.76 -29.29
CA GLU A 75 -17.50 20.43 -28.85
C GLU A 75 -18.42 19.48 -28.07
N GLY A 76 -18.94 19.95 -26.93
CA GLY A 76 -19.79 19.15 -26.04
C GLY A 76 -19.05 18.33 -24.98
N HIS A 77 -17.72 18.19 -25.07
CA HIS A 77 -16.91 17.61 -23.99
C HIS A 77 -16.35 18.70 -23.10
N VAL A 78 -16.52 18.56 -21.78
CA VAL A 78 -16.00 19.51 -20.79
C VAL A 78 -15.07 18.77 -19.83
N ILE A 79 -13.82 19.20 -19.79
CA ILE A 79 -12.83 18.68 -18.84
C ILE A 79 -12.91 19.53 -17.58
N LYS A 80 -13.21 18.92 -16.43
CA LYS A 80 -13.16 19.60 -15.13
C LYS A 80 -11.70 19.81 -14.73
N PHE A 81 -11.27 21.07 -14.73
CA PHE A 81 -9.98 21.49 -14.19
C PHE A 81 -10.08 22.94 -13.70
N ASP A 82 -10.33 23.09 -12.42
CA ASP A 82 -10.49 24.36 -11.71
C ASP A 82 -9.55 24.42 -10.49
N GLU A 83 -9.65 25.46 -9.66
CA GLU A 83 -8.78 25.58 -8.48
C GLU A 83 -8.95 24.45 -7.46
N GLN A 84 -10.12 23.80 -7.41
CA GLN A 84 -10.36 22.65 -6.50
C GLN A 84 -9.63 21.39 -6.98
N CYS A 85 -9.15 21.41 -8.23
CA CYS A 85 -8.35 20.36 -8.82
C CYS A 85 -6.86 20.51 -8.53
N LEU A 86 -6.45 21.60 -7.87
CA LEU A 86 -5.07 21.86 -7.44
C LEU A 86 -4.90 21.46 -5.97
N HIS A 87 -4.10 20.43 -5.73
CA HIS A 87 -3.89 19.83 -4.42
C HIS A 87 -2.49 20.17 -3.92
N ALA A 88 -2.40 21.19 -3.08
CA ALA A 88 -1.15 21.52 -2.40
C ALA A 88 -0.86 20.48 -1.31
N PHE A 89 0.38 20.00 -1.23
CA PHE A 89 0.83 19.21 -0.08
C PHE A 89 0.77 20.05 1.19
N THR A 90 0.39 19.45 2.32
CA THR A 90 0.21 20.16 3.59
C THR A 90 0.99 19.52 4.74
N ARG A 91 1.36 20.34 5.73
CA ARG A 91 1.96 19.94 7.00
C ARG A 91 1.18 20.60 8.14
N GLY A 92 0.53 19.79 8.97
CA GLY A 92 -0.34 20.30 10.04
C GLY A 92 -1.53 21.13 9.52
N GLY A 93 -1.97 20.89 8.29
CA GLY A 93 -3.05 21.64 7.63
C GLY A 93 -2.58 22.83 6.79
N GLU A 94 -1.33 23.27 6.96
CA GLU A 94 -0.78 24.40 6.21
C GLU A 94 -0.09 23.94 4.92
N PRO A 95 -0.27 24.64 3.77
CA PRO A 95 0.42 24.31 2.53
C PRO A 95 1.96 24.37 2.64
N LEU A 96 2.63 23.38 2.06
CA LEU A 96 4.08 23.34 1.94
C LEU A 96 4.53 24.26 0.80
N SER A 97 5.32 25.28 1.12
CA SER A 97 5.94 26.16 0.11
C SER A 97 6.89 25.39 -0.82
N ASP A 98 7.76 24.55 -0.26
CA ASP A 98 8.67 23.65 -0.97
C ASP A 98 9.02 22.44 -0.08
N ILE A 99 9.58 21.38 -0.66
CA ILE A 99 10.00 20.14 0.01
C ILE A 99 11.48 20.29 0.39
N ARG A 100 11.77 20.48 1.68
CA ARG A 100 13.14 20.85 2.14
C ARG A 100 13.81 19.79 2.99
N ASP A 101 13.04 18.98 3.71
CA ASP A 101 13.57 17.96 4.63
C ASP A 101 12.91 16.58 4.42
N LEU A 102 13.33 15.61 5.24
CA LEU A 102 12.83 14.23 5.18
C LEU A 102 11.37 14.12 5.63
N GLU A 103 10.92 15.00 6.53
CA GLU A 103 9.54 15.00 7.04
C GLU A 103 8.58 15.51 5.95
N ASP A 104 8.95 16.60 5.27
CA ASP A 104 8.23 17.08 4.09
C ASP A 104 8.15 15.99 3.01
N SER A 105 9.24 15.26 2.77
CA SER A 105 9.25 14.16 1.80
C SER A 105 8.31 13.02 2.20
N ALA A 106 8.19 12.69 3.48
CA ALA A 106 7.26 11.67 3.97
C ALA A 106 5.80 12.12 3.81
N LEU A 107 5.50 13.38 4.15
CA LEU A 107 4.16 13.96 3.97
C LEU A 107 3.72 13.98 2.50
N VAL A 108 4.65 14.31 1.60
CA VAL A 108 4.40 14.26 0.14
C VAL A 108 4.11 12.83 -0.32
N ALA A 109 4.85 11.84 0.19
CA ALA A 109 4.63 10.43 -0.12
C ALA A 109 3.23 9.99 0.33
N ASP A 110 2.83 10.35 1.56
CA ASP A 110 1.52 10.05 2.13
C ASP A 110 0.40 10.71 1.32
N ALA A 111 0.55 11.99 0.96
CA ALA A 111 -0.44 12.72 0.18
C ALA A 111 -0.63 12.14 -1.23
N ILE A 112 0.46 11.76 -1.90
CA ILE A 112 0.39 11.09 -3.21
C ILE A 112 -0.30 9.74 -3.09
N ALA A 113 0.10 8.90 -2.12
CA ALA A 113 -0.53 7.60 -1.89
C ALA A 113 -2.03 7.73 -1.57
N ALA A 114 -2.40 8.67 -0.70
CA ALA A 114 -3.78 8.94 -0.34
C ALA A 114 -4.62 9.38 -1.55
N LYS A 115 -4.08 10.25 -2.41
CA LYS A 115 -4.79 10.69 -3.62
C LYS A 115 -5.00 9.57 -4.62
N VAL A 116 -3.97 8.73 -4.86
CA VAL A 116 -4.13 7.56 -5.74
C VAL A 116 -5.14 6.58 -5.14
N TRP A 117 -5.08 6.33 -3.84
CA TRP A 117 -6.05 5.49 -3.13
C TRP A 117 -7.49 6.01 -3.30
N GLU A 118 -7.72 7.31 -3.09
CA GLU A 118 -9.01 7.97 -3.25
C GLU A 118 -9.57 7.78 -4.68
N LEU A 119 -8.78 8.15 -5.69
CA LEU A 119 -9.23 8.13 -7.09
C LEU A 119 -9.43 6.70 -7.63
N THR A 120 -8.71 5.71 -7.09
CA THR A 120 -8.85 4.29 -7.46
C THR A 120 -9.95 3.57 -6.68
N SER A 121 -10.51 4.18 -5.64
CA SER A 121 -11.56 3.57 -4.80
C SER A 121 -12.89 3.44 -5.54
N ASP A 122 -13.19 4.34 -6.49
CA ASP A 122 -14.35 4.24 -7.36
C ASP A 122 -14.06 3.32 -8.56
N PRO A 123 -14.67 2.12 -8.66
CA PRO A 123 -14.42 1.19 -9.76
C PRO A 123 -14.87 1.71 -11.15
N ALA A 124 -15.69 2.76 -11.19
CA ALA A 124 -16.15 3.41 -12.41
C ALA A 124 -15.16 4.44 -12.96
N THR A 125 -13.97 4.61 -12.36
CA THR A 125 -12.92 5.49 -12.87
C THR A 125 -11.83 4.74 -13.65
N GLU A 126 -11.10 5.49 -14.45
CA GLU A 126 -9.85 5.10 -15.11
C GLU A 126 -8.86 6.25 -14.97
N ILE A 127 -7.68 5.97 -14.39
CA ILE A 127 -6.66 6.99 -14.13
C ILE A 127 -5.55 6.87 -15.16
N HIS A 128 -5.16 7.99 -15.76
CA HIS A 128 -3.88 8.14 -16.44
C HIS A 128 -2.99 9.07 -15.63
N ALA A 129 -1.93 8.52 -15.04
CA ALA A 129 -0.99 9.26 -14.20
C ALA A 129 0.23 9.75 -15.00
N SER A 130 0.65 11.00 -14.78
CA SER A 130 1.82 11.61 -15.43
C SER A 130 2.95 11.87 -14.42
N LEU A 131 4.15 11.33 -14.72
CA LEU A 131 5.37 11.51 -13.93
C LEU A 131 6.19 12.75 -14.34
N ALA A 132 5.66 13.58 -15.24
CA ALA A 132 6.45 14.58 -15.95
C ALA A 132 6.91 15.79 -15.12
N GLY A 133 6.34 16.03 -13.94
CA GLY A 133 6.57 17.26 -13.21
C GLY A 133 7.16 17.10 -11.82
N GLY A 134 7.90 18.13 -11.41
CA GLY A 134 8.34 18.35 -10.03
C GLY A 134 9.67 17.70 -9.65
N ARG A 135 9.97 17.66 -8.35
CA ARG A 135 11.14 16.95 -7.82
C ARG A 135 11.04 15.48 -8.24
N LYS A 136 12.15 14.91 -8.72
CA LYS A 136 12.24 13.52 -9.22
C LYS A 136 11.63 12.49 -8.25
N SER A 137 11.71 12.74 -6.94
CA SER A 137 11.09 11.93 -5.91
C SER A 137 9.58 11.84 -6.04
N MET A 138 8.87 12.92 -6.40
CA MET A 138 7.41 12.91 -6.55
C MET A 138 6.95 11.97 -7.67
N GLY A 139 7.66 11.99 -8.81
CA GLY A 139 7.39 11.05 -9.91
C GLY A 139 7.62 9.59 -9.48
N PHE A 140 8.70 9.31 -8.75
CA PHE A 140 8.95 7.99 -8.19
C PHE A 140 7.83 7.54 -7.23
N LEU A 141 7.43 8.42 -6.31
CA LEU A 141 6.37 8.16 -5.33
C LEU A 141 5.01 7.92 -6.01
N LEU A 142 4.67 8.71 -7.03
CA LEU A 142 3.44 8.51 -7.81
C LEU A 142 3.48 7.17 -8.55
N GLY A 143 4.60 6.83 -9.21
CA GLY A 143 4.75 5.55 -9.89
C GLY A 143 4.61 4.37 -8.92
N TYR A 144 5.17 4.50 -7.72
CA TYR A 144 5.07 3.44 -6.73
C TYR A 144 3.67 3.31 -6.13
N ALA A 145 3.00 4.44 -5.85
CA ALA A 145 1.59 4.45 -5.44
C ALA A 145 0.68 3.85 -6.52
N MET A 146 0.94 4.12 -7.80
CA MET A 146 0.22 3.49 -8.92
C MET A 146 0.50 1.99 -9.05
N SER A 147 1.71 1.53 -8.73
CA SER A 147 2.02 0.09 -8.67
C SER A 147 1.20 -0.61 -7.57
N LEU A 148 1.06 0.01 -6.41
CA LEU A 148 0.35 -0.56 -5.26
C LEU A 148 -1.18 -0.42 -5.34
N TYR A 149 -1.68 0.73 -5.77
CA TYR A 149 -3.12 1.01 -5.77
C TYR A 149 -3.74 1.05 -7.17
N GLY A 150 -2.95 1.26 -8.22
CA GLY A 150 -3.46 1.28 -9.59
C GLY A 150 -4.07 -0.05 -9.99
N ARG A 151 -5.15 0.01 -10.75
CA ARG A 151 -5.90 -1.13 -11.27
C ARG A 151 -5.44 -1.45 -12.70
N PRO A 152 -5.80 -2.62 -13.26
CA PRO A 152 -5.37 -3.01 -14.61
C PRO A 152 -5.79 -2.04 -15.73
N GLN A 153 -6.83 -1.22 -15.54
CA GLN A 153 -7.19 -0.17 -16.50
C GLN A 153 -6.37 1.12 -16.36
N ASP A 154 -5.75 1.35 -15.21
CA ASP A 154 -5.04 2.59 -14.94
C ASP A 154 -3.67 2.57 -15.64
N ARG A 155 -3.17 3.74 -16.01
CA ARG A 155 -1.94 3.90 -16.81
C ARG A 155 -1.00 4.90 -16.17
N LEU A 156 0.29 4.74 -16.46
CA LEU A 156 1.35 5.64 -16.04
C LEU A 156 2.17 6.04 -17.26
N SER A 157 2.56 7.30 -17.35
CA SER A 157 3.40 7.77 -18.45
C SER A 157 4.30 8.92 -18.08
N HIS A 158 5.24 9.21 -18.96
CA HIS A 158 6.04 10.42 -18.97
C HIS A 158 5.92 11.07 -20.36
N VAL A 159 5.62 12.37 -20.40
CA VAL A 159 5.62 13.13 -21.64
C VAL A 159 7.06 13.49 -22.02
N LEU A 160 7.37 13.39 -23.31
CA LEU A 160 8.66 13.77 -23.88
C LEU A 160 8.41 14.85 -24.91
N VAL A 161 9.10 15.97 -24.74
CA VAL A 161 9.02 17.15 -25.60
C VAL A 161 10.37 17.31 -26.29
N SER A 162 10.36 17.56 -27.60
CA SER A 162 11.60 17.74 -28.36
C SER A 162 12.41 18.95 -27.90
N ASP A 163 13.73 18.89 -28.11
CA ASP A 163 14.68 19.97 -27.83
C ASP A 163 14.19 21.33 -28.38
N GLY A 164 14.47 22.40 -27.62
CA GLY A 164 14.04 23.76 -27.92
C GLY A 164 12.67 24.12 -27.36
N PHE A 165 11.83 23.12 -27.09
CA PHE A 165 10.51 23.30 -26.47
C PHE A 165 10.47 22.80 -25.02
N GLU A 166 11.23 21.73 -24.70
CA GLU A 166 11.33 21.20 -23.34
C GLU A 166 11.78 22.28 -22.34
N GLY A 167 11.01 22.46 -21.27
CA GLY A 167 11.32 23.44 -20.22
C GLY A 167 11.21 24.91 -20.63
N SER A 168 10.71 25.20 -21.84
CA SER A 168 10.45 26.55 -22.32
C SER A 168 9.24 27.15 -21.62
N THR A 169 9.38 28.32 -21.00
CA THR A 169 8.26 29.04 -20.35
C THR A 169 7.23 29.58 -21.35
N ASN A 170 7.55 29.53 -22.65
CA ASN A 170 6.71 30.02 -23.74
C ASN A 170 6.03 28.90 -24.53
N PHE A 171 6.31 27.63 -24.21
CA PHE A 171 5.70 26.46 -24.85
C PHE A 171 4.83 25.73 -23.84
N TYR A 172 3.64 25.27 -24.26
CA TYR A 172 2.71 24.52 -23.39
C TYR A 172 2.16 23.28 -24.11
N TYR A 173 2.00 23.37 -25.41
CA TYR A 173 1.61 22.30 -26.32
C TYR A 173 1.75 22.85 -27.76
N PRO A 174 1.79 22.01 -28.81
CA PRO A 174 1.72 22.48 -30.19
C PRO A 174 0.32 23.04 -30.50
N PRO A 175 0.12 24.35 -30.70
CA PRO A 175 -1.18 24.90 -31.03
C PRO A 175 -1.62 24.50 -32.44
N LYS A 176 -2.94 24.45 -32.69
CA LYS A 176 -3.48 24.14 -34.03
C LYS A 176 -3.02 25.13 -35.10
N LYS A 177 -2.84 26.39 -34.72
CA LYS A 177 -2.21 27.42 -35.55
C LYS A 177 -0.78 27.62 -35.04
N PRO A 178 0.24 27.19 -35.78
CA PRO A 178 1.62 27.36 -35.36
C PRO A 178 1.99 28.81 -35.09
N VAL A 179 2.86 29.02 -34.11
CA VAL A 179 3.38 30.33 -33.71
C VAL A 179 4.89 30.25 -33.51
N ILE A 180 5.58 31.38 -33.65
CA ILE A 180 6.99 31.48 -33.30
C ILE A 180 7.12 31.83 -31.80
N ILE A 181 7.82 31.00 -31.06
CA ILE A 181 8.24 31.26 -29.68
C ILE A 181 9.74 31.52 -29.63
N HIS A 182 10.21 32.14 -28.56
CA HIS A 182 11.63 32.40 -28.34
C HIS A 182 12.13 31.67 -27.11
N ASP A 183 13.32 31.08 -27.21
CA ASP A 183 14.01 30.50 -26.06
C ASP A 183 14.68 31.58 -25.19
N ARG A 184 15.38 31.15 -24.14
CA ARG A 184 16.07 32.06 -23.20
C ARG A 184 17.18 32.89 -23.84
N ASN A 185 17.73 32.45 -24.97
CA ASN A 185 18.76 33.16 -25.74
C ASN A 185 18.16 34.02 -26.86
N GLY A 186 16.83 34.07 -26.97
CA GLY A 186 16.14 34.80 -28.04
C GLY A 186 16.17 34.09 -29.38
N LYS A 187 16.53 32.80 -29.46
CA LYS A 187 16.44 32.03 -30.70
C LYS A 187 14.96 31.72 -31.01
N PRO A 188 14.48 31.97 -32.24
CA PRO A 188 13.12 31.65 -32.63
C PRO A 188 12.96 30.15 -32.88
N TRP A 189 11.82 29.61 -32.47
CA TRP A 189 11.38 28.23 -32.68
C TRP A 189 9.93 28.23 -33.17
N ASP A 190 9.65 27.53 -34.27
CA ASP A 190 8.28 27.37 -34.79
C ASP A 190 7.61 26.18 -34.10
N THR A 191 6.46 26.40 -33.45
CA THR A 191 5.74 25.32 -32.77
C THR A 191 5.24 24.23 -33.72
N ALA A 192 5.23 24.45 -35.04
CA ALA A 192 4.95 23.40 -36.03
C ALA A 192 5.98 22.25 -35.97
N ASP A 193 7.21 22.56 -35.54
CA ASP A 193 8.31 21.58 -35.45
C ASP A 193 8.33 20.83 -34.11
N ALA A 194 7.43 21.20 -33.17
CA ALA A 194 7.41 20.59 -31.84
C ALA A 194 6.89 19.16 -31.90
N VAL A 195 7.72 18.21 -31.47
CA VAL A 195 7.34 16.81 -31.30
C VAL A 195 7.07 16.56 -29.83
N VAL A 196 5.81 16.23 -29.51
CA VAL A 196 5.39 15.83 -28.16
C VAL A 196 4.92 14.39 -28.23
N SER A 197 5.56 13.52 -27.45
CA SER A 197 5.29 12.09 -27.42
C SER A 197 5.02 11.62 -26.00
N LEU A 198 4.28 10.51 -25.87
CA LEU A 198 3.93 9.93 -24.58
C LEU A 198 4.62 8.58 -24.42
N ALA A 199 5.55 8.49 -23.47
CA ALA A 199 6.17 7.24 -23.09
C ALA A 199 5.35 6.58 -21.98
N GLU A 200 4.65 5.49 -22.30
CA GLU A 200 3.95 4.68 -21.29
C GLU A 200 4.98 3.92 -20.45
N ILE A 201 4.87 4.04 -19.12
CA ILE A 201 5.78 3.40 -18.18
C ILE A 201 5.10 2.13 -17.67
N PRO A 202 5.68 0.94 -17.93
CA PRO A 202 5.11 -0.30 -17.43
C PRO A 202 5.22 -0.33 -15.90
N ILE A 203 4.12 -0.70 -15.25
CA ILE A 203 4.06 -0.90 -13.79
C ILE A 203 3.53 -2.28 -13.47
N LEU A 204 3.99 -2.83 -12.34
CA LEU A 204 3.39 -4.05 -11.78
C LEU A 204 2.12 -3.66 -11.03
N HIS A 205 0.99 -4.30 -11.33
CA HIS A 205 -0.25 -4.06 -10.60
C HIS A 205 -0.33 -4.95 -9.37
N LEU A 206 0.15 -4.43 -8.23
CA LEU A 206 0.26 -5.15 -6.96
C LEU A 206 -0.95 -4.96 -6.04
N ARG A 207 -2.01 -4.24 -6.49
CA ARG A 207 -3.22 -3.98 -5.70
C ARG A 207 -3.85 -5.24 -5.09
N HIS A 208 -3.76 -6.37 -5.76
CA HIS A 208 -4.29 -7.64 -5.28
C HIS A 208 -3.51 -8.23 -4.09
N LEU A 209 -2.26 -7.81 -3.89
CA LEU A 209 -1.42 -8.17 -2.75
C LEU A 209 -1.58 -7.21 -1.56
N VAL A 210 -2.13 -6.02 -1.79
CA VAL A 210 -2.40 -5.05 -0.72
C VAL A 210 -3.56 -5.56 0.16
N PRO A 211 -3.39 -5.65 1.48
CA PRO A 211 -4.47 -6.08 2.37
C PRO A 211 -5.75 -5.25 2.25
N LYS A 212 -6.90 -5.94 2.21
CA LYS A 212 -8.23 -5.31 2.05
C LYS A 212 -8.55 -4.21 3.06
N LYS A 213 -8.02 -4.28 4.29
CA LYS A 213 -8.22 -3.26 5.32
C LYS A 213 -7.64 -1.89 4.89
N ILE A 214 -6.50 -1.90 4.21
CA ILE A 214 -5.82 -0.70 3.69
C ILE A 214 -6.45 -0.25 2.38
N ILE A 215 -7.00 -1.19 1.59
CA ILE A 215 -7.85 -0.80 0.47
C ILE A 215 -9.09 -0.03 0.98
N GLY A 216 -9.57 -0.32 2.20
CA GLY A 216 -10.71 0.36 2.82
C GLY A 216 -10.39 1.67 3.53
N SER A 217 -9.11 2.00 3.80
CA SER A 217 -8.72 3.24 4.48
C SER A 217 -7.31 3.68 4.06
N PRO A 218 -7.06 4.99 3.87
CA PRO A 218 -5.73 5.47 3.50
C PRO A 218 -4.72 5.09 4.59
N ALA A 219 -3.59 4.50 4.20
CA ALA A 219 -2.42 4.26 5.04
C ALA A 219 -1.29 5.19 4.61
N SER A 220 -0.36 5.47 5.52
CA SER A 220 0.87 6.18 5.16
C SER A 220 1.68 5.36 4.15
N PHE A 221 2.51 6.04 3.38
CA PHE A 221 3.40 5.43 2.41
C PHE A 221 4.35 4.44 3.08
N THR A 222 4.91 4.80 4.24
CA THR A 222 5.80 3.92 5.01
C THR A 222 5.07 2.65 5.45
N GLU A 223 3.88 2.77 6.03
CA GLU A 223 3.08 1.60 6.42
C GLU A 223 2.78 0.70 5.22
N LEU A 224 2.43 1.28 4.07
CA LEU A 224 2.22 0.52 2.83
C LEU A 224 3.44 -0.31 2.43
N ILE A 225 4.63 0.30 2.46
CA ILE A 225 5.85 -0.39 2.07
C ILE A 225 6.21 -1.47 3.08
N GLU A 226 6.12 -1.18 4.38
CA GLU A 226 6.36 -2.15 5.44
C GLU A 226 5.43 -3.36 5.28
N MET A 227 4.13 -3.13 5.07
CA MET A 227 3.16 -4.22 4.88
C MET A 227 3.42 -5.04 3.61
N MET A 228 3.82 -4.39 2.51
CA MET A 228 4.17 -5.09 1.28
C MET A 228 5.46 -5.91 1.43
N ASN A 229 6.47 -5.39 2.12
CA ASN A 229 7.70 -6.14 2.42
C ASN A 229 7.40 -7.35 3.29
N LEU A 230 6.54 -7.19 4.30
CA LEU A 230 6.08 -8.30 5.13
C LEU A 230 5.37 -9.37 4.28
N SER A 231 4.50 -8.95 3.36
CA SER A 231 3.80 -9.85 2.42
C SER A 231 4.69 -10.75 1.57
N LEU A 232 5.89 -10.27 1.24
CA LEU A 232 6.83 -10.95 0.36
C LEU A 232 7.85 -11.80 1.14
N SER A 233 7.97 -11.56 2.44
CA SER A 233 8.89 -12.31 3.29
C SER A 233 8.30 -13.67 3.69
N ALA A 234 9.16 -14.68 3.88
CA ALA A 234 8.71 -15.99 4.33
C ALA A 234 8.06 -15.86 5.73
N PRO A 235 6.83 -16.38 5.93
CA PRO A 235 6.13 -16.29 7.21
C PRO A 235 7.01 -16.80 8.35
N SER A 236 7.14 -16.00 9.42
CA SER A 236 7.88 -16.40 10.63
C SER A 236 7.09 -16.18 11.90
N ILE A 237 7.27 -17.09 12.86
CA ILE A 237 6.71 -17.03 14.22
C ILE A 237 7.88 -17.05 15.20
N GLU A 238 7.91 -16.08 16.11
CA GLU A 238 8.82 -16.06 17.27
C GLU A 238 7.99 -16.15 18.55
N ILE A 239 8.29 -17.16 19.37
CA ILE A 239 7.65 -17.39 20.66
C ILE A 239 8.65 -17.09 21.75
N ASN A 240 8.29 -16.17 22.66
CA ASN A 240 9.08 -15.89 23.85
C ASN A 240 8.39 -16.51 25.08
N ASP A 241 8.87 -17.67 25.51
CA ASP A 241 8.30 -18.40 26.65
C ASP A 241 8.51 -17.66 27.97
N ALA A 242 9.59 -16.89 28.10
CA ALA A 242 9.89 -16.13 29.30
C ALA A 242 8.86 -15.01 29.52
N LYS A 243 8.49 -14.31 28.44
CA LYS A 243 7.57 -13.17 28.46
C LYS A 243 6.11 -13.54 28.17
N GLY A 244 5.85 -14.73 27.62
CA GLY A 244 4.52 -15.14 27.18
C GLY A 244 4.02 -14.35 25.97
N THR A 245 4.91 -14.02 25.04
CA THR A 245 4.60 -13.17 23.87
C THR A 245 4.85 -13.91 22.56
N VAL A 246 4.03 -13.61 21.55
CA VAL A 246 4.20 -14.10 20.17
C VAL A 246 4.47 -12.93 19.26
N LYS A 247 5.47 -13.08 18.39
CA LYS A 247 5.69 -12.19 17.26
C LYS A 247 5.49 -12.94 15.95
N CYS A 248 4.79 -12.33 15.01
CA CYS A 248 4.61 -12.83 13.65
C CYS A 248 5.25 -11.81 12.70
N HIS A 249 6.26 -12.21 11.92
CA HIS A 249 7.12 -11.28 11.18
C HIS A 249 7.69 -10.13 12.06
N GLY A 250 8.04 -10.42 13.31
CA GLY A 250 8.55 -9.42 14.25
C GLY A 250 7.48 -8.50 14.86
N ILE A 251 6.22 -8.56 14.40
CA ILE A 251 5.10 -7.79 14.96
C ILE A 251 4.51 -8.52 16.16
N ASP A 252 4.41 -7.84 17.30
CA ASP A 252 3.82 -8.36 18.52
C ASP A 252 2.30 -8.62 18.37
N ILE A 253 1.90 -9.86 18.63
CA ILE A 253 0.51 -10.30 18.65
C ILE A 253 0.04 -10.35 20.10
N GLY A 254 -0.87 -9.44 20.45
CA GLY A 254 -1.45 -9.34 21.79
C GLY A 254 -2.38 -10.52 22.09
N LEU A 255 -1.83 -11.60 22.64
CA LEU A 255 -2.59 -12.77 23.08
C LEU A 255 -2.79 -12.75 24.59
N THR A 256 -3.98 -13.16 25.04
CA THR A 256 -4.18 -13.49 26.47
C THR A 256 -3.30 -14.68 26.85
N LYS A 257 -3.00 -14.85 28.15
CA LYS A 257 -2.19 -16.00 28.61
C LYS A 257 -2.76 -17.36 28.15
N THR A 258 -4.08 -17.49 28.14
CA THR A 258 -4.77 -18.69 27.66
C THR A 258 -4.62 -18.87 26.14
N ASN A 259 -4.80 -17.80 25.35
CA ASN A 259 -4.61 -17.86 23.90
C ASN A 259 -3.15 -18.14 23.53
N PHE A 260 -2.20 -17.54 24.27
CA PHE A 260 -0.78 -17.80 24.15
C PHE A 260 -0.45 -19.28 24.35
N ALA A 261 -0.96 -19.90 25.42
CA ALA A 261 -0.71 -21.32 25.71
C ALA A 261 -1.13 -22.25 24.56
N VAL A 262 -2.36 -22.04 24.04
CA VAL A 262 -2.90 -22.82 22.91
C VAL A 262 -2.05 -22.60 21.65
N TYR A 263 -1.77 -21.34 21.31
CA TYR A 263 -1.00 -21.02 20.10
C TYR A 263 0.43 -21.55 20.16
N ARG A 264 1.09 -21.38 21.32
CA ARG A 264 2.44 -21.89 21.60
C ARG A 264 2.53 -23.40 21.43
N PHE A 265 1.55 -24.13 21.95
CA PHE A 265 1.53 -25.59 21.87
C PHE A 265 1.42 -26.09 20.43
N LEU A 266 0.52 -25.51 19.64
CA LEU A 266 0.41 -25.84 18.21
C LEU A 266 1.67 -25.45 17.43
N ALA A 267 2.27 -24.30 17.73
CA ALA A 267 3.51 -23.86 17.09
C ALA A 267 4.69 -24.80 17.43
N LYS A 268 4.73 -25.33 18.66
CA LYS A 268 5.73 -26.32 19.07
C LYS A 268 5.55 -27.62 18.29
N LYS A 269 4.31 -28.12 18.19
CA LYS A 269 3.98 -29.33 17.42
C LYS A 269 4.31 -29.17 15.94
N ALA A 270 3.99 -28.02 15.34
CA ALA A 270 4.36 -27.71 13.96
C ALA A 270 5.88 -27.72 13.76
N ARG A 271 6.64 -27.04 14.63
CA ARG A 271 8.11 -27.02 14.58
C ARG A 271 8.73 -28.42 14.73
N ASP A 272 8.27 -29.19 15.71
CA ASP A 272 8.83 -30.50 16.02
C ASP A 272 8.53 -31.52 14.89
N ALA A 273 7.37 -31.40 14.24
CA ALA A 273 7.00 -32.20 13.06
C ALA A 273 7.85 -31.86 11.83
N ILE A 274 8.17 -30.57 11.61
CA ILE A 274 9.09 -30.11 10.56
C ILE A 274 10.49 -30.68 10.82
N ALA A 275 10.99 -30.58 12.06
CA ALA A 275 12.30 -31.09 12.43
C ALA A 275 12.41 -32.61 12.26
N SER A 276 11.32 -33.33 12.48
CA SER A 276 11.26 -34.80 12.36
C SER A 276 10.92 -35.29 10.93
N ASN A 277 10.58 -34.37 10.02
CA ASN A 277 10.14 -34.66 8.64
C ASN A 277 8.96 -35.64 8.56
N VAL A 278 8.05 -35.57 9.55
CA VAL A 278 6.81 -36.39 9.62
C VAL A 278 5.61 -35.45 9.48
N PRO A 279 5.06 -35.27 8.26
CA PRO A 279 4.05 -34.24 7.98
C PRO A 279 2.74 -34.40 8.77
N ASP A 280 2.39 -35.62 9.14
CA ASP A 280 1.15 -35.93 9.88
C ASP A 280 1.23 -35.52 11.35
N ASP A 281 2.45 -35.39 11.91
CA ASP A 281 2.68 -35.13 13.34
C ASP A 281 2.48 -33.64 13.73
N LYS A 282 2.33 -32.76 12.72
CA LYS A 282 2.00 -31.34 12.95
C LYS A 282 0.53 -31.12 13.32
N MET A 283 -0.33 -32.10 13.04
CA MET A 283 -1.76 -32.00 13.25
C MET A 283 -2.12 -32.47 14.65
N VAL A 284 -2.84 -31.63 15.38
CA VAL A 284 -3.35 -31.97 16.71
C VAL A 284 -4.85 -31.91 16.73
N ASP A 285 -5.49 -33.01 17.11
CA ASP A 285 -6.91 -32.99 17.44
C ASP A 285 -7.12 -32.39 18.84
N LEU A 286 -7.13 -31.07 18.90
CA LEU A 286 -7.34 -30.31 20.14
C LEU A 286 -8.60 -30.74 20.90
N LYS A 287 -9.63 -31.24 20.21
CA LYS A 287 -10.91 -31.61 20.83
C LYS A 287 -10.84 -32.97 21.55
N ASN A 288 -9.91 -33.82 21.11
CA ASN A 288 -9.71 -35.17 21.64
C ASN A 288 -8.51 -35.28 22.59
N LEU A 289 -7.77 -34.20 22.83
CA LEU A 289 -6.77 -34.17 23.91
C LEU A 289 -7.43 -34.57 25.23
N ASP A 290 -6.75 -35.38 26.03
CA ASP A 290 -7.22 -35.71 27.37
C ASP A 290 -7.03 -34.52 28.34
N ALA A 291 -7.54 -34.66 29.56
CA ALA A 291 -7.48 -33.58 30.54
C ALA A 291 -6.04 -33.28 30.99
N ASP A 292 -5.17 -34.29 31.04
CA ASP A 292 -3.80 -34.15 31.49
C ASP A 292 -2.96 -33.45 30.40
N GLU A 293 -3.14 -33.83 29.13
CA GLU A 293 -2.53 -33.16 27.97
C GLU A 293 -2.96 -31.69 27.89
N CYS A 294 -4.25 -31.41 28.16
CA CYS A 294 -4.76 -30.04 28.21
C CYS A 294 -4.12 -29.23 29.36
N MET A 295 -3.94 -29.84 30.53
CA MET A 295 -3.29 -29.18 31.66
C MET A 295 -1.79 -28.97 31.43
N GLU A 296 -1.10 -29.91 30.80
CA GLU A 296 0.31 -29.80 30.40
C GLU A 296 0.52 -28.68 29.37
N MET A 297 -0.35 -28.58 28.37
CA MET A 297 -0.36 -27.46 27.42
C MET A 297 -0.41 -26.11 28.15
N MET A 298 -1.25 -26.00 29.17
CA MET A 298 -1.43 -24.76 29.93
C MET A 298 -0.21 -24.47 30.81
N SER A 299 0.35 -25.46 31.52
CA SER A 299 1.48 -25.29 32.44
C SER A 299 2.72 -24.70 31.75
N HIS A 300 3.00 -25.14 30.51
CA HIS A 300 4.14 -24.67 29.73
C HIS A 300 4.12 -23.19 29.36
N ALA A 301 2.96 -22.52 29.46
CA ALA A 301 2.85 -21.07 29.28
C ALA A 301 3.11 -20.27 30.56
N LYS A 302 3.74 -20.89 31.57
CA LYS A 302 3.86 -20.38 32.96
C LYS A 302 2.48 -20.03 33.56
N TRP A 303 1.41 -20.67 33.08
CA TRP A 303 0.04 -20.40 33.50
C TRP A 303 -0.17 -20.65 35.00
N ASP A 304 0.53 -21.64 35.55
CA ASP A 304 0.46 -22.05 36.95
C ASP A 304 1.02 -21.03 37.95
N GLN A 305 1.84 -20.08 37.48
CA GLN A 305 2.49 -19.08 38.33
C GLN A 305 1.64 -17.82 38.54
N PHE A 306 0.49 -17.69 37.86
CA PHE A 306 -0.27 -16.43 37.78
C PHE A 306 -1.77 -16.57 38.04
N LYS A 307 -2.25 -17.72 38.50
CA LYS A 307 -3.69 -18.02 38.64
C LYS A 307 -3.99 -18.62 40.02
N GLU A 308 -5.05 -18.13 40.64
CA GLU A 308 -5.60 -18.65 41.90
C GLU A 308 -6.09 -20.11 41.75
N GLU A 309 -6.15 -20.86 42.85
CA GLU A 309 -6.64 -22.25 42.93
C GLU A 309 -8.03 -22.43 42.26
N SER A 310 -8.85 -21.38 42.33
CA SER A 310 -10.19 -21.30 41.73
C SER A 310 -10.18 -21.41 40.20
N GLU A 311 -9.16 -20.87 39.54
CA GLU A 311 -9.00 -20.96 38.09
C GLU A 311 -8.51 -22.34 37.67
N LYS A 312 -7.56 -22.93 38.39
CA LYS A 312 -7.11 -24.33 38.13
C LYS A 312 -8.30 -25.30 38.17
N THR A 313 -9.15 -25.16 39.18
CA THR A 313 -10.37 -25.97 39.34
C THR A 313 -11.36 -25.74 38.18
N LYS A 314 -11.52 -24.49 37.72
CA LYS A 314 -12.38 -24.17 36.58
C LYS A 314 -11.90 -24.83 35.28
N TYR A 315 -10.61 -24.73 34.96
CA TYR A 315 -10.05 -25.32 33.74
C TYR A 315 -10.04 -26.86 33.80
N ALA A 316 -9.73 -27.45 34.95
CA ALA A 316 -9.83 -28.90 35.13
C ALA A 316 -11.25 -29.42 34.84
N LYS A 317 -12.29 -28.68 35.26
CA LYS A 317 -13.68 -29.01 34.95
C LYS A 317 -14.03 -28.82 33.46
N ILE A 318 -13.47 -27.79 32.82
CA ILE A 318 -13.64 -27.58 31.37
C ILE A 318 -12.97 -28.71 30.60
N PHE A 319 -11.78 -29.15 31.03
CA PHE A 319 -10.97 -30.16 30.34
C PHE A 319 -11.42 -31.61 30.56
N SER A 320 -12.17 -31.88 31.62
CA SER A 320 -12.76 -33.20 31.86
C SER A 320 -14.05 -33.48 31.09
N ASP A 321 -14.69 -32.44 30.53
CA ASP A 321 -15.93 -32.56 29.77
C ASP A 321 -15.69 -32.26 28.28
N PHE A 322 -16.12 -33.18 27.39
CA PHE A 322 -15.85 -33.09 25.96
C PHE A 322 -16.49 -31.85 25.31
N ASP A 323 -17.76 -31.56 25.62
CA ASP A 323 -18.46 -30.43 25.02
C ASP A 323 -17.90 -29.08 25.50
N SER A 324 -17.54 -29.01 26.79
CA SER A 324 -16.85 -27.84 27.37
C SER A 324 -15.47 -27.62 26.74
N ARG A 325 -14.67 -28.67 26.54
CA ARG A 325 -13.39 -28.61 25.82
C ARG A 325 -13.55 -28.11 24.39
N LYS A 326 -14.48 -28.69 23.66
CA LYS A 326 -14.75 -28.32 22.28
C LYS A 326 -15.07 -26.83 22.18
N LYS A 327 -15.99 -26.35 23.01
CA LYS A 327 -16.36 -24.93 23.08
C LYS A 327 -15.16 -24.05 23.44
N PHE A 328 -14.35 -24.49 24.40
CA PHE A 328 -13.14 -23.78 24.79
C PHE A 328 -12.19 -23.58 23.61
N PHE A 329 -11.83 -24.63 22.87
CA PHE A 329 -10.89 -24.50 21.75
C PHE A 329 -11.47 -23.72 20.56
N ASP A 330 -12.78 -23.86 20.28
CA ASP A 330 -13.44 -23.09 19.24
C ASP A 330 -13.43 -21.58 19.57
N GLU A 331 -13.65 -21.20 20.84
CA GLU A 331 -13.51 -19.80 21.31
C GLU A 331 -12.07 -19.28 21.15
N ARG A 332 -11.07 -20.03 21.64
CA ARG A 332 -9.67 -19.60 21.56
C ARG A 332 -9.20 -19.42 20.13
N ARG A 333 -9.62 -20.30 19.21
CA ARG A 333 -9.32 -20.16 17.78
C ARG A 333 -9.84 -18.85 17.21
N ASN A 334 -11.09 -18.50 17.52
CA ASN A 334 -11.70 -17.25 17.07
C ASN A 334 -10.99 -16.03 17.67
N ASP A 335 -10.67 -16.07 18.96
CA ASP A 335 -9.97 -14.96 19.63
C ASP A 335 -8.56 -14.74 19.05
N ILE A 336 -7.79 -15.81 18.87
CA ILE A 336 -6.45 -15.77 18.26
C ILE A 336 -6.54 -15.22 16.84
N LYS A 337 -7.48 -15.71 16.03
CA LYS A 337 -7.74 -15.23 14.68
C LYS A 337 -8.04 -13.73 14.67
N ASN A 338 -8.84 -13.24 15.60
CA ASN A 338 -9.15 -11.82 15.71
C ASN A 338 -7.90 -11.01 16.07
N SER A 339 -7.10 -11.44 17.05
CA SER A 339 -5.82 -10.78 17.41
C SER A 339 -4.84 -10.73 16.24
N LEU A 340 -4.72 -11.83 15.47
CA LEU A 340 -3.86 -11.89 14.28
C LEU A 340 -4.35 -10.93 13.19
N ARG A 341 -5.65 -10.92 12.89
CA ARG A 341 -6.24 -10.04 11.86
C ARG A 341 -6.24 -8.57 12.27
N GLU A 342 -6.35 -8.28 13.57
CA GLU A 342 -6.27 -6.93 14.09
C GLU A 342 -4.89 -6.32 13.80
N LYS A 343 -3.82 -7.09 14.05
CA LYS A 343 -2.42 -6.65 13.93
C LYS A 343 -1.82 -6.82 12.54
N LEU A 344 -2.19 -7.87 11.81
CA LEU A 344 -1.58 -8.25 10.53
C LEU A 344 -2.54 -8.12 9.33
N ALA A 345 -3.77 -7.66 9.55
CA ALA A 345 -4.81 -7.58 8.52
C ALA A 345 -4.96 -8.92 7.77
N HIS A 346 -4.87 -8.90 6.43
CA HIS A 346 -5.04 -10.10 5.63
C HIS A 346 -3.86 -11.08 5.77
N PHE A 347 -2.66 -10.61 6.13
CA PHE A 347 -1.52 -11.49 6.38
C PHE A 347 -1.69 -12.35 7.62
N GLY A 348 -2.59 -11.97 8.54
CA GLY A 348 -2.93 -12.79 9.69
C GLY A 348 -3.40 -14.20 9.30
N THR A 349 -3.96 -14.37 8.09
CA THR A 349 -4.51 -15.66 7.64
C THR A 349 -3.46 -16.77 7.53
N GLN A 350 -2.20 -16.46 7.19
CA GLN A 350 -1.13 -17.47 7.14
C GLN A 350 -0.67 -17.94 8.54
N TYR A 351 -1.08 -17.22 9.58
CA TYR A 351 -0.79 -17.49 10.98
C TYR A 351 -1.99 -18.06 11.74
N GLU A 352 -3.17 -18.15 11.10
CA GLU A 352 -4.36 -18.70 11.74
C GLU A 352 -4.15 -20.19 12.08
N ILE A 353 -4.90 -20.66 13.08
CA ILE A 353 -4.97 -22.10 13.37
C ILE A 353 -5.90 -22.71 12.32
N ASP A 354 -5.31 -23.40 11.35
CA ASP A 354 -6.01 -24.10 10.28
C ASP A 354 -6.62 -25.40 10.78
N THR A 355 -7.64 -25.88 10.05
CA THR A 355 -8.21 -27.21 10.27
C THR A 355 -8.32 -28.02 9.00
N LEU A 356 -7.90 -29.28 9.08
CA LEU A 356 -8.15 -30.27 8.03
C LEU A 356 -9.25 -31.24 8.47
N ASN A 357 -10.24 -31.46 7.60
CA ASN A 357 -11.34 -32.40 7.78
C ASN A 357 -12.07 -32.28 9.14
N ASN A 358 -12.13 -31.08 9.72
CA ASN A 358 -12.75 -30.81 11.02
C ASN A 358 -12.12 -31.49 12.25
N HIS A 359 -10.97 -32.16 12.10
CA HIS A 359 -10.33 -32.93 13.18
C HIS A 359 -8.92 -32.45 13.53
N GLY A 360 -8.03 -32.23 12.56
CA GLY A 360 -6.66 -31.79 12.83
C GLY A 360 -6.53 -30.27 12.88
N SER A 361 -6.06 -29.71 13.99
CA SER A 361 -5.68 -28.29 14.11
C SER A 361 -4.17 -28.15 13.95
N PHE A 362 -3.71 -27.17 13.16
CA PHE A 362 -2.28 -26.95 12.95
C PHE A 362 -1.99 -25.49 12.58
N ILE A 363 -0.71 -25.12 12.60
CA ILE A 363 -0.20 -23.85 12.09
C ILE A 363 0.63 -24.15 10.84
N SER A 364 0.37 -23.42 9.75
CA SER A 364 0.98 -23.67 8.43
C SER A 364 2.39 -23.08 8.27
N VAL A 365 2.84 -22.23 9.20
CA VAL A 365 4.13 -21.54 9.14
C VAL A 365 5.28 -22.49 9.46
N GLU A 366 6.32 -22.47 8.62
CA GLU A 366 7.50 -23.34 8.79
C GLU A 366 8.60 -22.72 9.64
N ASN A 367 8.80 -21.41 9.54
CA ASN A 367 9.86 -20.72 10.26
C ASN A 367 9.39 -20.34 11.68
N ILE A 368 9.52 -21.28 12.62
CA ILE A 368 9.10 -21.11 14.02
C ILE A 368 10.33 -21.14 14.93
N VAL A 369 10.56 -20.04 15.66
CA VAL A 369 11.65 -19.87 16.62
C VAL A 369 11.10 -19.74 18.03
N PHE A 370 11.70 -20.46 18.98
CA PHE A 370 11.41 -20.31 20.41
C PHE A 370 12.61 -19.65 21.08
N LEU A 371 12.38 -18.50 21.72
CA LEU A 371 13.35 -17.83 22.56
C LEU A 371 13.23 -18.38 23.99
N GLU A 372 14.10 -19.32 24.33
CA GLU A 372 14.26 -19.75 25.72
C GLU A 372 15.03 -18.69 26.51
N GLU A 373 14.79 -18.61 27.82
CA GLU A 373 15.63 -17.85 28.74
C GLU A 373 17.06 -18.40 28.59
N THR A 374 17.92 -17.68 27.85
CA THR A 374 19.36 -17.92 27.90
C THR A 374 19.75 -17.69 29.35
N LEU A 375 19.91 -18.79 30.09
CA LEU A 375 20.71 -18.81 31.29
C LEU A 375 22.03 -18.11 30.94
N SER A 376 22.29 -17.05 31.69
CA SER A 376 23.41 -16.14 31.56
C SER A 376 24.69 -16.80 31.05
N GLY A 377 25.15 -16.34 29.88
CA GLY A 377 26.57 -16.29 29.55
C GLY A 377 27.14 -17.40 28.68
N VAL A 378 26.79 -17.44 27.39
CA VAL A 378 27.78 -17.68 26.32
C VAL A 378 27.38 -16.86 25.09
N SER A 379 28.23 -15.91 24.72
CA SER A 379 28.15 -15.18 23.46
C SER A 379 28.25 -16.17 22.28
N THR A 380 27.19 -16.28 21.50
CA THR A 380 27.27 -16.85 20.15
C THR A 380 26.97 -15.74 19.15
N ASN A 381 28.04 -15.28 18.51
CA ASN A 381 28.02 -14.36 17.37
C ASN A 381 27.15 -14.93 16.25
N VAL A 382 25.94 -14.40 16.07
CA VAL A 382 25.23 -14.51 14.80
C VAL A 382 25.75 -13.39 13.90
N ARG A 383 26.57 -13.76 12.91
CA ARG A 383 26.96 -12.88 11.82
C ARG A 383 25.68 -12.39 11.13
N ARG A 384 25.41 -11.08 11.25
CA ARG A 384 24.58 -10.35 10.28
C ARG A 384 25.21 -10.54 8.90
N VAL A 385 24.56 -11.32 8.05
CA VAL A 385 24.74 -11.20 6.61
C VAL A 385 23.83 -10.06 6.18
N THR A 386 24.44 -8.89 6.00
CA THR A 386 23.85 -7.76 5.29
C THR A 386 23.74 -8.16 3.81
N PHE A 387 22.54 -8.03 3.24
CA PHE A 387 22.37 -7.83 1.79
C PHE A 387 22.15 -6.35 1.54
#